data_AF-A0A3Q8VPJ2-F1
#
_entry.id   AF-A0A3Q8VPJ2-F1
#
_cell.length_a   1.000
_cell.length_b   1.000
_cell.length_c   1.000
_cell.angle_alpha   90.00
_cell.angle_beta   90.00
_cell.angle_gamma   90.00
#
_symmetry.space_group_name_H-M   'P 1'
#
loop_
_entity.id
_entity.type
_entity.pdbx_description
1 polymer ?
#
loop_
_entity_poly.entity_id
_entity_poly.type
_entity_poly.pdbx_seq_one_letter_code
_entity_poly.pdbx_strand_id
1 'polypeptide(L)'
;MNKSLIIFGIVNITSDSFSDGGRYLAPDAAIAQARKLMAEGADVIDLGPASSNPDAAPVSSDTEIARIAPVLDALKADGIPVSLDSYQPATQAYALSR
;
A
#
# COMPACT_ATOMS: atom_id res chain seq x y z
N MET A 1 -23.23 15.02 -5.90
CA MET A 1 -23.08 15.24 -4.45
C MET A 1 -21.61 15.35 -4.17
N ASN A 2 -21.11 16.47 -3.63
CA ASN A 2 -19.74 16.50 -3.12
C ASN A 2 -19.70 15.61 -1.88
N LYS A 3 -18.84 14.58 -1.90
CA LYS A 3 -18.64 13.68 -0.75
C LYS A 3 -17.93 14.50 0.34
N SER A 4 -18.53 14.61 1.52
CA SER A 4 -17.95 15.35 2.65
C SER A 4 -16.85 14.57 3.40
N LEU A 5 -16.66 13.29 3.07
CA LEU A 5 -15.71 12.38 3.70
C LEU A 5 -14.92 11.65 2.61
N ILE A 6 -13.61 11.51 2.83
CA ILE A 6 -12.70 10.73 1.98
C ILE A 6 -12.39 9.42 2.72
N ILE A 7 -12.61 8.30 2.05
CA ILE A 7 -12.41 6.95 2.58
C ILE A 7 -11.09 6.41 2.04
N PHE A 8 -10.20 6.02 2.96
CA PHE A 8 -8.92 5.40 2.64
C PHE A 8 -9.04 3.88 2.80
N GLY A 9 -8.81 3.15 1.72
CA GLY A 9 -8.74 1.70 1.72
C GLY A 9 -7.32 1.23 2.06
N ILE A 10 -7.16 0.52 3.17
CA ILE A 10 -5.85 0.07 3.64
C ILE A 10 -5.39 -1.18 2.87
N VAL A 11 -4.18 -1.15 2.33
CA VAL A 11 -3.51 -2.27 1.68
C VAL A 11 -2.10 -2.43 2.29
N ASN A 12 -1.95 -3.45 3.14
CA ASN A 12 -0.68 -3.76 3.78
C ASN A 12 0.08 -4.83 2.98
N ILE A 13 1.32 -4.53 2.60
CA ILE A 13 2.27 -5.43 1.93
C ILE A 13 3.30 -5.88 2.98
N THR A 14 2.86 -6.63 3.97
CA THR A 14 3.70 -7.05 5.09
C THR A 14 3.74 -8.58 5.24
N SER A 15 4.83 -9.10 5.78
CA SER A 15 5.04 -10.53 6.01
C SER A 15 4.27 -11.07 7.22
N ASP A 16 3.82 -10.18 8.11
CA ASP A 16 3.14 -10.46 9.37
C ASP A 16 1.61 -10.30 9.28
N SER A 17 1.04 -10.18 8.08
CA SER A 17 -0.41 -10.22 7.88
C SER A 17 -0.96 -11.62 8.19
N PHE A 18 -1.25 -11.86 9.47
CA PHE A 18 -1.69 -13.14 10.04
C PHE A 18 -3.06 -13.64 9.53
N SER A 19 -3.77 -12.90 8.67
CA SER A 19 -5.12 -13.30 8.20
C SER A 19 -5.14 -14.17 6.95
N ASP A 20 -4.12 -14.16 6.08
CA ASP A 20 -4.19 -14.85 4.77
C ASP A 20 -2.90 -15.60 4.34
N GLY A 21 -1.98 -15.90 5.26
CA GLY A 21 -0.89 -16.86 5.00
C GLY A 21 0.15 -16.42 3.95
N GLY A 22 0.58 -15.14 3.95
CA GLY A 22 1.65 -14.66 3.08
C GLY A 22 1.19 -14.23 1.67
N ARG A 23 -0.12 -14.22 1.38
CA ARG A 23 -0.69 -13.76 0.11
C ARG A 23 -0.30 -12.33 -0.28
N TYR A 24 -0.07 -11.44 0.69
CA TYR A 24 0.26 -10.03 0.45
C TYR A 24 1.73 -9.77 0.12
N LEU A 25 2.60 -10.78 0.08
CA LEU A 25 3.93 -10.63 -0.50
C LEU A 25 3.92 -10.68 -2.04
N ALA A 26 2.82 -11.13 -2.65
CA ALA A 26 2.66 -11.09 -4.09
C ALA A 26 2.07 -9.74 -4.53
N PRO A 27 2.78 -8.94 -5.35
CA PRO A 27 2.28 -7.65 -5.85
C PRO A 27 0.87 -7.74 -6.46
N ASP A 28 0.58 -8.81 -7.18
CA ASP A 28 -0.73 -9.03 -7.82
C ASP A 28 -1.89 -9.09 -6.81
N ALA A 29 -1.67 -9.66 -5.63
CA ALA A 29 -2.69 -9.74 -4.59
C ALA A 29 -2.98 -8.35 -3.99
N ALA A 30 -1.93 -7.56 -3.75
CA ALA A 30 -2.07 -6.17 -3.28
C ALA A 30 -2.81 -5.31 -4.31
N ILE A 31 -2.48 -5.45 -5.60
CA ILE A 31 -3.14 -4.75 -6.71
C ILE A 31 -4.63 -5.16 -6.80
N ALA A 32 -4.92 -6.46 -6.74
CA ALA A 32 -6.30 -6.96 -6.78
C ALA A 32 -7.12 -6.44 -5.59
N GLN A 33 -6.53 -6.42 -4.38
CA GLN A 33 -7.18 -5.90 -3.19
C GLN A 33 -7.43 -4.39 -3.30
N ALA A 34 -6.45 -3.61 -3.77
CA ALA A 34 -6.62 -2.18 -4.00
C ALA A 34 -7.76 -1.89 -4.98
N ARG A 35 -7.80 -2.58 -6.13
CA ARG A 35 -8.89 -2.46 -7.11
C ARG A 35 -10.25 -2.82 -6.53
N LYS A 36 -10.30 -3.87 -5.71
CA LYS A 36 -11.52 -4.27 -4.99
C LYS A 36 -11.99 -3.16 -4.05
N LEU A 37 -11.10 -2.60 -3.23
CA LEU A 37 -11.44 -1.52 -2.30
C LEU A 37 -11.95 -0.26 -3.03
N MET A 38 -11.34 0.09 -4.16
CA MET A 38 -11.85 1.18 -5.02
C MET A 38 -13.26 0.88 -5.54
N ALA A 39 -13.52 -0.36 -5.97
CA ALA A 39 -14.86 -0.79 -6.40
C ALA A 39 -15.90 -0.79 -5.26
N GLU A 40 -15.46 -1.00 -4.02
CA GLU A 40 -16.29 -0.96 -2.80
C GLU A 40 -16.52 0.48 -2.28
N GLY A 41 -15.90 1.49 -2.90
CA GLY A 41 -16.18 2.91 -2.63
C GLY A 41 -15.09 3.65 -1.84
N ALA A 42 -13.89 3.09 -1.75
CA ALA A 42 -12.70 3.83 -1.33
C ALA A 42 -12.40 4.96 -2.33
N ASP A 43 -11.92 6.09 -1.80
CA ASP A 43 -11.52 7.26 -2.60
C ASP A 43 -10.00 7.30 -2.82
N VAL A 44 -9.24 6.73 -1.88
CA VAL A 44 -7.77 6.65 -1.89
C VAL A 44 -7.35 5.26 -1.38
N ILE A 45 -6.26 4.73 -1.91
CA ILE A 45 -5.60 3.54 -1.34
C ILE A 45 -4.44 3.95 -0.46
N ASP A 46 -4.43 3.50 0.78
CA ASP A 46 -3.33 3.70 1.73
C ASP A 46 -2.43 2.47 1.74
N LEU A 47 -1.21 2.62 1.20
CA LEU A 47 -0.30 1.53 0.92
C LEU A 47 0.80 1.44 1.99
N GLY A 48 0.78 0.39 2.80
CA GLY A 48 1.75 0.17 3.89
C GLY A 48 2.72 -0.97 3.59
N PRO A 49 4.01 -0.72 3.31
CA PRO A 49 5.00 -1.79 3.05
C PRO A 49 5.65 -2.39 4.29
N ALA A 50 5.41 -1.80 5.45
CA ALA A 50 5.95 -2.24 6.73
C ALA A 50 4.85 -2.20 7.79
N SER A 51 4.94 -3.13 8.74
CA SER A 51 4.01 -3.20 9.85
C SER A 51 4.36 -2.18 10.92
N SER A 52 3.35 -1.50 11.45
CA SER A 52 3.48 -0.63 12.62
C SER A 52 3.35 -1.40 13.95
N ASN A 53 3.25 -2.73 13.91
CA ASN A 53 3.21 -3.57 15.10
C ASN A 53 4.51 -3.38 15.92
N PRO A 54 4.43 -3.10 17.24
CA PRO A 54 5.60 -2.96 18.10
C PRO A 54 6.57 -4.15 18.08
N ASP A 55 6.07 -5.35 17.81
CA ASP A 55 6.85 -6.58 17.77
C ASP A 55 7.37 -6.93 16.35
N ALA A 56 7.04 -6.11 15.34
CA ALA A 56 7.50 -6.34 13.98
C ALA A 56 9.00 -6.03 13.83
N ALA A 57 9.67 -6.85 13.01
CA ALA A 57 11.06 -6.57 12.64
C ALA A 57 11.14 -5.27 11.81
N PRO A 58 12.14 -4.40 12.06
CA PRO A 58 12.37 -3.23 11.23
C PRO A 58 12.57 -3.61 9.76
N VAL A 59 11.96 -2.84 8.86
CA VAL A 59 12.09 -3.02 7.41
C VAL A 59 12.95 -1.90 6.85
N SER A 60 13.96 -2.24 6.04
CA SER A 60 14.80 -1.24 5.37
C SER A 60 14.02 -0.53 4.27
N SER A 61 14.40 0.71 3.95
CA SER A 61 13.81 1.46 2.83
C SER A 61 13.89 0.69 1.52
N ASP A 62 15.00 0.00 1.24
CA ASP A 62 15.16 -0.77 0.01
C ASP A 62 14.14 -1.92 -0.08
N THR A 63 13.84 -2.56 1.05
CA THR A 63 12.85 -3.62 1.12
C THR A 63 11.44 -3.05 0.96
N GLU A 64 11.13 -1.92 1.60
CA GLU A 64 9.85 -1.24 1.41
C GLU A 64 9.65 -0.81 -0.05
N ILE A 65 10.67 -0.21 -0.67
CA ILE A 65 10.66 0.21 -2.07
C ILE A 65 10.42 -0.99 -2.99
N ALA A 66 11.14 -2.10 -2.77
CA ALA A 66 10.95 -3.33 -3.56
C ALA A 66 9.52 -3.88 -3.45
N ARG A 67 8.89 -3.76 -2.28
CA ARG A 67 7.49 -4.16 -2.04
C ARG A 67 6.50 -3.25 -2.76
N ILE A 68 6.65 -1.93 -2.67
CA ILE A 68 5.69 -0.98 -3.22
C ILE A 68 5.86 -0.73 -4.71
N ALA A 69 7.07 -0.84 -5.28
CA ALA A 69 7.36 -0.47 -6.65
C ALA A 69 6.38 -1.06 -7.69
N PRO A 70 6.20 -2.40 -7.76
CA PRO A 70 5.28 -2.99 -8.74
C PRO A 70 3.81 -2.62 -8.48
N VAL A 71 3.42 -2.42 -7.22
CA VAL A 71 2.04 -2.07 -6.85
C VAL A 71 1.74 -0.61 -7.19
N LEU A 72 2.63 0.31 -6.83
CA LEU A 72 2.51 1.74 -7.09
C LEU A 72 2.44 2.02 -8.60
N ASP A 73 3.29 1.36 -9.40
CA ASP A 73 3.29 1.51 -10.86
C ASP A 73 1.95 1.05 -11.46
N ALA A 74 1.38 -0.07 -10.99
CA ALA A 74 0.09 -0.57 -11.45
C ALA A 74 -1.09 0.32 -11.03
N LEU A 75 -1.14 0.77 -9.77
CA LEU A 75 -2.22 1.63 -9.28
C LEU A 75 -2.20 3.00 -9.97
N LYS A 76 -1.01 3.54 -10.26
CA LYS A 76 -0.87 4.76 -11.05
C LYS A 76 -1.36 4.60 -12.48
N ALA A 77 -1.03 3.49 -13.13
CA ALA A 77 -1.53 3.18 -14.47
C ALA A 77 -3.07 3.09 -14.51
N ASP A 78 -3.68 2.60 -13.42
CA ASP A 78 -5.14 2.54 -13.27
C ASP A 78 -5.78 3.89 -12.88
N GLY A 79 -4.98 4.93 -12.63
CA GLY A 79 -5.45 6.25 -12.18
C GLY A 79 -5.98 6.27 -10.73
N ILE A 80 -5.59 5.29 -9.90
CA ILE A 80 -6.00 5.17 -8.50
C ILE A 80 -5.17 6.15 -7.65
N PRO A 81 -5.79 7.03 -6.84
CA PRO A 81 -5.08 7.86 -5.88
C PRO A 81 -4.43 7.01 -4.78
N VAL A 82 -3.16 7.28 -4.48
CA VAL A 82 -2.39 6.52 -3.48
C VAL A 82 -1.85 7.44 -2.39
N SER A 83 -2.06 7.01 -1.14
CA SER A 83 -1.34 7.44 0.06
C SER A 83 -0.30 6.37 0.42
N LEU A 84 0.84 6.80 0.95
CA LEU A 84 1.90 5.88 1.38
C LEU A 84 2.05 5.96 2.90
N ASP A 85 1.84 4.82 3.57
CA ASP A 85 2.07 4.67 5.01
C ASP A 85 3.46 4.11 5.26
N SER A 86 4.45 5.00 5.38
CA SER A 86 5.83 4.65 5.74
C SER A 86 6.45 5.77 6.57
N TYR A 87 7.28 5.40 7.54
CA TYR A 87 8.12 6.33 8.30
C TYR A 87 9.49 6.58 7.66
N GLN A 88 9.86 5.84 6.61
CA GLN A 88 11.18 5.93 6.00
C GLN A 88 11.23 7.06 4.96
N PRO A 89 12.03 8.13 5.17
CA PRO A 89 12.07 9.25 4.22
C PRO A 89 12.50 8.86 2.81
N ALA A 90 13.39 7.86 2.68
CA ALA A 90 13.82 7.36 1.37
C ALA A 90 12.69 6.66 0.61
N THR A 91 11.84 5.88 1.31
CA THR A 91 10.64 5.26 0.70
C THR A 91 9.64 6.32 0.26
N GLN A 92 9.39 7.34 1.10
CA GLN A 92 8.51 8.47 0.78
C GLN A 92 9.01 9.25 -0.44
N ALA A 93 10.30 9.60 -0.48
CA ALA A 93 10.92 10.31 -1.58
C ALA A 93 10.85 9.52 -2.90
N TYR A 94 11.08 8.20 -2.84
CA TYR A 94 10.89 7.32 -3.98
C TYR A 94 9.45 7.39 -4.52
N ALA A 95 8.43 7.24 -3.67
CA ALA A 95 7.04 7.26 -4.09
C ALA A 95 6.60 8.61 -4.70
N LEU A 96 7.08 9.73 -4.15
CA LEU A 96 6.82 11.08 -4.67
C LEU A 96 7.49 11.34 -6.02
N SER A 97 8.60 10.66 -6.34
CA SER A 97 9.33 10.84 -7.60
C SER A 97 8.77 10.05 -8.78
N ARG A 98 7.81 9.15 -8.51
CA ARG A 98 7.16 8.32 -9.52
C ARG A 98 6.04 9.07 -10.22
#